data_AF-A0A8J7FMD2-F1
#
_entry.id   AF-A0A8J7FMD2-F1
#
_cell.length_a   1.000
_cell.length_b   1.000
_cell.length_c   1.000
_cell.angle_alpha   90.00
_cell.angle_beta   90.00
_cell.angle_gamma   90.00
#
_symmetry.space_group_name_H-M   'P 1'
#
loop_
_entity.id
_entity.type
_entity.pdbx_description
1 polymer ?
#
loop_
_entity_poly.entity_id
_entity_poly.type
_entity_poly.pdbx_seq_one_letter_code
_entity_poly.pdbx_strand_id
1 'polypeptide(L)'
;MKWDLVQLRNAVKARYGDGQLKLLEPSLNSTVERLYFSAFHFEQFFSCEEGFIDGPDDIRGALETVFGHDETKAELRFKARAHLVAGLQSLHSVLDILAHAVYFSMGMDRESESRIEESRIDLSAVTKKLTNLSVWPHFTSLLSSLRDDESVKYLSALVNHSKHRSIISTPVKFLCQEQGFIGLVFVEFSYKGMAYGERKACDFVSEIREGVSEMIVAIGKELNQIASSRVES
;
A
#
# COMPACT_ATOMS: atom_id res chain seq x y z
N MET A 1 12.49 7.02 11.35
CA MET A 1 12.26 6.13 12.52
C MET A 1 11.73 4.80 12.00
N LYS A 2 12.28 3.65 12.43
CA LYS A 2 11.94 2.31 11.87
C LYS A 2 11.05 1.52 12.85
N TRP A 3 10.24 0.61 12.33
CA TRP A 3 9.56 -0.42 13.11
C TRP A 3 10.57 -1.49 13.57
N ASP A 4 10.68 -1.73 14.88
CA ASP A 4 11.59 -2.75 15.42
C ASP A 4 10.94 -4.15 15.39
N LEU A 5 11.22 -4.88 14.32
CA LEU A 5 10.70 -6.23 14.10
C LEU A 5 11.35 -7.27 15.02
N VAL A 6 12.55 -7.01 15.54
CA VAL A 6 13.24 -7.94 16.45
C VAL A 6 12.56 -7.89 17.81
N GLN A 7 12.26 -6.68 18.28
CA GLN A 7 11.46 -6.46 19.49
C GLN A 7 10.11 -7.18 19.40
N LEU A 8 9.38 -7.02 18.30
CA LEU A 8 8.07 -7.67 18.13
C LEU A 8 8.18 -9.19 18.20
N ARG A 9 9.11 -9.79 17.46
CA ARG A 9 9.32 -11.25 17.45
C ARG A 9 9.65 -11.77 18.84
N ASN A 10 10.53 -11.08 19.56
CA ASN A 10 10.90 -11.47 20.93
C ASN A 10 9.72 -11.37 21.89
N ALA A 11 8.93 -10.28 21.80
CA ALA A 11 7.76 -10.08 22.64
C ALA A 11 6.68 -11.15 22.40
N VAL A 12 6.36 -11.44 21.12
CA VAL A 12 5.38 -12.46 20.73
C VAL A 12 5.84 -13.85 21.17
N LYS A 13 7.12 -14.19 20.95
CA LYS A 13 7.69 -15.45 21.41
C LYS A 13 7.64 -15.59 22.93
N ALA A 14 8.02 -14.55 23.68
CA ALA A 14 7.99 -14.56 25.13
C ALA A 14 6.56 -14.72 25.69
N ARG A 15 5.58 -14.12 25.02
CA ARG A 15 4.18 -14.09 25.48
C ARG A 15 3.37 -15.32 25.07
N TYR A 16 3.54 -15.81 23.85
CA TYR A 16 2.69 -16.86 23.26
C TYR A 16 3.44 -18.12 22.85
N GLY A 17 4.78 -18.10 22.88
CA GLY A 17 5.65 -19.23 22.53
C GLY A 17 6.03 -19.31 21.05
N ASP A 18 6.90 -20.26 20.73
CA ASP A 18 7.45 -20.46 19.37
C ASP A 18 6.40 -20.80 18.31
N GLY A 19 5.31 -21.46 18.70
CA GLY A 19 4.21 -21.77 17.79
C GLY A 19 3.57 -20.51 17.22
N GLN A 20 3.34 -19.50 18.06
CA GLN A 20 2.76 -18.23 17.63
C GLN A 20 3.72 -17.45 16.74
N LEU A 21 5.01 -17.44 17.09
CA LEU A 21 6.03 -16.77 16.30
C LEU A 21 6.08 -17.34 14.87
N LYS A 22 5.96 -18.66 14.70
CA LYS A 22 5.92 -19.31 13.39
C LYS A 22 4.72 -18.89 12.54
N LEU A 23 3.57 -18.60 13.15
CA LEU A 23 2.39 -18.08 12.44
C LEU A 23 2.59 -16.61 12.02
N LEU A 24 3.23 -15.81 12.88
CA LEU A 24 3.48 -14.40 12.62
C LEU A 24 4.54 -14.17 11.53
N GLU A 25 5.67 -14.89 11.58
CA GLU A 25 6.86 -14.61 10.76
C GLU A 25 6.58 -14.45 9.25
N PRO A 26 5.80 -15.32 8.59
CA PRO A 26 5.52 -15.17 7.16
C PRO A 26 4.87 -13.83 6.82
N SER A 27 3.86 -13.42 7.61
CA SER A 27 3.15 -12.15 7.39
C SER A 27 4.04 -10.94 7.69
N LEU A 28 4.84 -11.01 8.76
CA LEU A 28 5.74 -9.92 9.14
C LEU A 28 6.85 -9.70 8.09
N ASN A 29 7.47 -10.78 7.61
CA ASN A 29 8.49 -10.71 6.57
C ASN A 29 7.90 -10.21 5.26
N SER A 30 6.76 -10.76 4.85
CA SER A 30 6.10 -10.38 3.58
C SER A 30 5.64 -8.92 3.59
N THR A 31 5.22 -8.39 4.73
CA THR A 31 4.88 -6.95 4.89
C THR A 31 6.09 -6.08 4.52
N VAL A 32 7.27 -6.42 5.04
CA VAL A 32 8.51 -5.67 4.82
C VAL A 32 9.00 -5.83 3.38
N GLU A 33 9.02 -7.06 2.87
CA GLU A 33 9.44 -7.35 1.48
C GLU A 33 8.56 -6.61 0.47
N ARG A 34 7.22 -6.61 0.67
CA ARG A 34 6.29 -5.93 -0.22
C ARG A 34 6.44 -4.41 -0.20
N LEU A 35 6.83 -3.81 0.94
CA LEU A 35 7.20 -2.41 1.00
C LEU A 35 8.45 -2.13 0.15
N TYR A 36 9.47 -2.99 0.21
CA TYR A 36 10.66 -2.86 -0.64
C TYR A 36 10.35 -3.05 -2.12
N PHE A 37 9.54 -4.05 -2.48
CA PHE A 37 9.11 -4.25 -3.88
C PHE A 37 8.32 -3.06 -4.41
N SER A 38 7.43 -2.50 -3.59
CA SER A 38 6.71 -1.29 -3.93
C SER A 38 7.65 -0.11 -4.16
N ALA A 39 8.60 0.12 -3.26
CA ALA A 39 9.57 1.22 -3.37
C ALA A 39 10.43 1.08 -4.63
N PHE A 40 10.99 -0.11 -4.87
CA PHE A 40 11.77 -0.41 -6.06
C PHE A 40 10.98 -0.10 -7.34
N HIS A 41 9.76 -0.60 -7.44
CA HIS A 41 8.94 -0.38 -8.64
C HIS A 41 8.54 1.09 -8.82
N PHE A 42 8.28 1.83 -7.75
CA PHE A 42 8.02 3.26 -7.86
C PHE A 42 9.25 4.04 -8.31
N GLU A 43 10.44 3.71 -7.82
CA GLU A 43 11.69 4.31 -8.31
C GLU A 43 11.92 4.05 -9.80
N GLN A 44 11.66 2.82 -10.26
CA GLN A 44 11.73 2.50 -11.70
C GLN A 44 10.66 3.23 -12.52
N PHE A 45 9.45 3.40 -11.97
CA PHE A 45 8.39 4.17 -12.60
C PHE A 45 8.80 5.63 -12.79
N PHE A 46 9.29 6.31 -11.74
CA PHE A 46 9.76 7.69 -11.84
C PHE A 46 10.90 7.83 -12.84
N SER A 47 11.88 6.92 -12.82
CA SER A 47 12.98 6.93 -13.78
C SER A 47 12.50 6.76 -15.23
N CYS A 48 11.46 5.96 -15.48
CA CYS A 48 10.89 5.85 -16.82
C CYS A 48 10.14 7.11 -17.24
N GLU A 49 9.40 7.75 -16.31
CA GLU A 49 8.62 8.96 -16.57
C GLU A 49 9.52 10.18 -16.84
N GLU A 50 10.66 10.29 -16.15
CA GLU A 50 11.69 11.31 -16.43
C GLU A 50 12.22 11.22 -17.87
N GLY A 51 12.28 10.01 -18.46
CA GLY A 51 12.71 9.82 -19.84
C GLY A 51 11.64 10.12 -20.90
N PHE A 52 10.43 10.54 -20.51
CA PHE A 52 9.39 10.91 -21.48
C PHE A 52 9.78 12.16 -22.28
N ILE A 53 10.49 13.09 -21.68
CA ILE A 53 10.96 14.32 -22.33
C ILE A 53 12.43 14.58 -21.99
N ASP A 54 13.15 15.23 -22.89
CA ASP A 54 14.57 15.55 -22.65
C ASP A 54 14.74 16.81 -21.77
N GLY A 55 13.64 17.52 -21.50
CA GLY A 55 13.59 18.68 -20.61
C GLY A 55 12.20 19.33 -20.56
N PRO A 56 11.97 20.29 -19.65
CA PRO A 56 10.66 20.91 -19.43
C PRO A 56 10.11 21.68 -20.65
N ASP A 57 10.98 22.14 -21.56
CA ASP A 57 10.60 22.88 -22.78
C ASP A 57 10.55 21.99 -24.04
N ASP A 58 10.71 20.67 -23.91
CA ASP A 58 10.72 19.72 -25.03
C ASP A 58 9.30 19.39 -25.52
N ILE A 59 8.62 20.39 -26.08
CA ILE A 59 7.26 20.27 -26.64
C ILE A 59 7.22 19.22 -27.76
N ARG A 60 8.31 19.05 -28.51
CA ARG A 60 8.37 18.05 -29.58
C ARG A 60 8.40 16.64 -29.00
N GLY A 61 9.29 16.36 -28.05
CA GLY A 61 9.34 15.08 -27.35
C GLY A 61 8.05 14.80 -26.57
N ALA A 62 7.38 15.83 -26.08
CA ALA A 62 6.02 15.73 -25.51
C ALA A 62 5.02 15.15 -26.51
N LEU A 63 4.93 15.78 -27.68
CA LEU A 63 4.01 15.37 -28.74
C LEU A 63 4.37 13.99 -29.30
N GLU A 64 5.66 13.68 -29.46
CA GLU A 64 6.14 12.36 -29.87
C GLU A 64 5.83 11.28 -28.81
N THR A 65 5.85 11.63 -27.52
CA THR A 65 5.48 10.71 -26.44
C THR A 65 3.97 10.45 -26.39
N VAL A 66 3.14 11.45 -26.67
CA VAL A 66 1.68 11.31 -26.62
C VAL A 66 1.12 10.73 -27.92
N PHE A 67 1.60 11.19 -29.08
CA PHE A 67 1.04 10.90 -30.40
C PHE A 67 2.00 10.16 -31.35
N GLY A 68 3.29 10.13 -31.03
CA GLY A 68 4.31 9.54 -31.89
C GLY A 68 4.31 8.02 -31.86
N HIS A 69 4.85 7.44 -32.94
CA HIS A 69 5.03 6.00 -33.12
C HIS A 69 6.48 5.55 -32.83
N ASP A 70 7.25 6.37 -32.11
CA ASP A 70 8.60 6.02 -31.70
C ASP A 70 8.56 4.78 -30.78
N GLU A 71 9.20 3.69 -31.22
CA GLU A 71 9.23 2.41 -30.52
C GLU A 71 9.93 2.51 -29.16
N THR A 72 10.98 3.33 -29.05
CA THR A 72 11.72 3.56 -27.80
C THR A 72 10.82 4.25 -26.77
N LYS A 73 10.12 5.31 -27.18
CA LYS A 73 9.17 6.01 -26.30
C LYS A 73 7.97 5.12 -25.96
N ALA A 74 7.51 4.28 -26.88
CA ALA A 74 6.45 3.30 -26.61
C ALA A 74 6.87 2.25 -25.57
N GLU A 75 8.10 1.71 -25.69
CA GLU A 75 8.67 0.77 -24.73
C GLU A 75 8.80 1.42 -23.34
N LEU A 76 9.26 2.67 -23.29
CA LEU A 76 9.40 3.41 -22.03
C LEU A 76 8.05 3.63 -21.33
N ARG A 77 7.00 4.02 -22.09
CA ARG A 77 5.63 4.12 -21.56
C ARG A 77 5.13 2.78 -21.05
N PHE A 78 5.40 1.69 -21.76
CA PHE A 78 5.02 0.35 -21.33
C PHE A 78 5.70 -0.03 -20.01
N LYS A 79 7.02 0.18 -19.89
CA LYS A 79 7.79 -0.09 -18.67
C LYS A 79 7.29 0.74 -17.49
N ALA A 80 7.07 2.05 -17.70
CA ALA A 80 6.52 2.94 -16.68
C ALA A 80 5.19 2.40 -16.13
N ARG A 81 4.26 2.01 -17.02
CA ARG A 81 2.96 1.45 -16.64
C ARG A 81 3.08 0.11 -15.91
N ALA A 82 3.97 -0.77 -16.37
CA ALA A 82 4.20 -2.07 -15.74
C ALA A 82 4.74 -1.91 -14.32
N HIS A 83 5.72 -1.03 -14.13
CA HIS A 83 6.27 -0.72 -12.80
C HIS A 83 5.25 -0.03 -11.90
N LEU A 84 4.48 0.91 -12.41
CA LEU A 84 3.40 1.56 -11.68
C LEU A 84 2.39 0.54 -11.13
N VAL A 85 1.90 -0.36 -11.99
CA VAL A 85 0.95 -1.41 -11.59
C VAL A 85 1.57 -2.36 -10.57
N ALA A 86 2.80 -2.84 -10.79
CA ALA A 86 3.48 -3.75 -9.87
C ALA A 86 3.74 -3.12 -8.48
N GLY A 87 4.10 -1.82 -8.46
CA GLY A 87 4.28 -1.05 -7.24
C GLY A 87 2.99 -0.93 -6.44
N LEU A 88 1.90 -0.49 -7.10
CA LEU A 88 0.58 -0.35 -6.47
C LEU A 88 0.04 -1.68 -5.95
N GLN A 89 0.17 -2.76 -6.72
CA GLN A 89 -0.26 -4.09 -6.29
C GLN A 89 0.54 -4.59 -5.09
N SER A 90 1.85 -4.32 -5.07
CA SER A 90 2.69 -4.66 -3.93
C SER A 90 2.29 -3.87 -2.69
N LEU A 91 2.09 -2.55 -2.81
CA LEU A 91 1.65 -1.70 -1.71
C LEU A 91 0.27 -2.09 -1.18
N HIS A 92 -0.70 -2.37 -2.06
CA HIS A 92 -2.01 -2.88 -1.64
C HIS A 92 -1.88 -4.18 -0.85
N SER A 93 -1.03 -5.10 -1.30
CA SER A 93 -0.83 -6.38 -0.62
C SER A 93 -0.22 -6.20 0.77
N VAL A 94 0.54 -5.12 1.01
CA VAL A 94 1.03 -4.79 2.35
C VAL A 94 -0.13 -4.60 3.33
N LEU A 95 -1.21 -3.94 2.92
CA LEU A 95 -2.37 -3.68 3.78
C LEU A 95 -3.08 -4.97 4.20
N ASP A 96 -3.24 -5.89 3.24
CA ASP A 96 -3.85 -7.20 3.49
C ASP A 96 -2.97 -8.04 4.44
N ILE A 97 -1.66 -8.08 4.19
CA ILE A 97 -0.72 -8.89 4.98
C ILE A 97 -0.48 -8.29 6.37
N LEU A 98 -0.50 -6.96 6.50
CA LEU A 98 -0.38 -6.28 7.80
C LEU A 98 -1.48 -6.72 8.75
N ALA A 99 -2.70 -6.96 8.25
CA ALA A 99 -3.79 -7.47 9.07
C ALA A 99 -3.45 -8.82 9.71
N HIS A 100 -2.84 -9.73 8.96
CA HIS A 100 -2.34 -11.01 9.50
C HIS A 100 -1.23 -10.79 10.53
N ALA A 101 -0.30 -9.86 10.26
CA ALA A 101 0.78 -9.56 11.20
C ALA A 101 0.22 -9.04 12.53
N VAL A 102 -0.76 -8.14 12.51
CA VAL A 102 -1.46 -7.66 13.72
C VAL A 102 -2.19 -8.81 14.41
N TYR A 103 -2.99 -9.58 13.66
CA TYR A 103 -3.80 -10.68 14.16
C TYR A 103 -2.98 -11.70 14.96
N PHE A 104 -1.88 -12.20 14.37
CA PHE A 104 -1.02 -13.18 15.03
C PHE A 104 -0.11 -12.57 16.10
N SER A 105 0.30 -11.29 15.97
CA SER A 105 1.08 -10.62 17.02
C SER A 105 0.30 -10.46 18.32
N MET A 106 -1.01 -10.32 18.23
CA MET A 106 -1.90 -10.16 19.39
C MET A 106 -2.44 -11.51 19.92
N GLY A 107 -2.11 -12.64 19.29
CA GLY A 107 -2.63 -13.95 19.68
C GLY A 107 -4.14 -14.10 19.50
N MET A 108 -4.74 -13.35 18.56
CA MET A 108 -6.20 -13.33 18.35
C MET A 108 -6.76 -14.66 17.83
N ASP A 109 -5.90 -15.57 17.35
CA ASP A 109 -6.27 -16.93 16.95
C ASP A 109 -6.54 -17.86 18.14
N ARG A 110 -6.08 -17.49 19.32
CA ARG A 110 -6.11 -18.33 20.53
C ARG A 110 -7.38 -18.15 21.35
N GLU A 111 -7.96 -16.96 21.33
CA GLU A 111 -9.17 -16.62 22.09
C GLU A 111 -10.41 -16.71 21.20
N SER A 112 -11.45 -17.41 21.64
CA SER A 112 -12.67 -17.62 20.86
C SER A 112 -13.38 -16.32 20.47
N GLU A 113 -13.34 -15.30 21.34
CA GLU A 113 -14.00 -14.01 21.13
C GLU A 113 -13.31 -13.16 20.05
N SER A 114 -11.98 -13.24 19.95
CA SER A 114 -11.17 -12.47 19.00
C SER A 114 -10.87 -13.24 17.71
N ARG A 115 -11.16 -14.54 17.66
CA ARG A 115 -10.89 -15.40 16.50
C ARG A 115 -11.63 -14.95 15.24
N ILE A 116 -10.92 -15.00 14.13
CA ILE A 116 -11.40 -14.71 12.78
C ILE A 116 -11.09 -15.94 11.92
N GLU A 117 -11.98 -16.30 11.00
CA GLU A 117 -11.69 -17.32 9.99
C GLU A 117 -10.52 -16.85 9.12
N GLU A 118 -9.55 -17.72 8.85
CA GLU A 118 -8.28 -17.34 8.20
C GLU A 118 -8.49 -16.62 6.86
N SER A 119 -9.44 -17.07 6.03
CA SER A 119 -9.78 -16.46 4.75
C SER A 119 -10.50 -15.10 4.85
N ARG A 120 -10.86 -14.68 6.06
CA ARG A 120 -11.54 -13.41 6.37
C ARG A 120 -10.66 -12.47 7.17
N ILE A 121 -9.38 -12.81 7.35
CA ILE A 121 -8.43 -11.90 7.99
C ILE A 121 -8.12 -10.79 6.99
N ASP A 122 -8.68 -9.61 7.27
CA ASP A 122 -8.37 -8.38 6.58
C ASP A 122 -8.33 -7.22 7.59
N LEU A 123 -7.83 -6.06 7.16
CA LEU A 123 -7.66 -4.91 8.04
C LEU A 123 -8.98 -4.46 8.67
N SER A 124 -10.10 -4.58 7.95
CA SER A 124 -11.43 -4.22 8.45
C SER A 124 -11.91 -5.18 9.53
N ALA A 125 -11.76 -6.49 9.31
CA ALA A 125 -12.15 -7.53 10.24
C ALA A 125 -11.35 -7.46 11.54
N VAL A 126 -10.02 -7.29 11.45
CA VAL A 126 -9.15 -7.12 12.63
C VAL A 126 -9.51 -5.85 13.39
N THR A 127 -9.63 -4.71 12.70
CA THR A 127 -10.01 -3.43 13.34
C THR A 127 -11.33 -3.56 14.07
N LYS A 128 -12.37 -4.09 13.41
CA LYS A 128 -13.70 -4.27 14.00
C LYS A 128 -13.67 -5.15 15.24
N LYS A 129 -12.91 -6.25 15.21
CA LYS A 129 -12.76 -7.15 16.36
C LYS A 129 -12.10 -6.43 17.54
N LEU A 130 -11.00 -5.71 17.32
CA LEU A 130 -10.32 -4.96 18.36
C LEU A 130 -11.19 -3.83 18.93
N THR A 131 -11.95 -3.12 18.09
CA THR A 131 -12.93 -2.13 18.55
C THR A 131 -13.97 -2.76 19.47
N ASN A 132 -14.55 -3.90 19.09
CA ASN A 132 -15.60 -4.55 19.88
C ASN A 132 -15.09 -5.04 21.23
N LEU A 133 -13.84 -5.50 21.30
CA LEU A 133 -13.19 -5.88 22.55
C LEU A 133 -12.87 -4.68 23.44
N SER A 134 -12.98 -3.45 22.91
CA SER A 134 -12.67 -2.19 23.62
C SER A 134 -11.25 -2.16 24.19
N VAL A 135 -10.32 -2.86 23.55
CA VAL A 135 -8.91 -2.91 23.92
C VAL A 135 -8.08 -1.98 23.04
N TRP A 136 -7.07 -1.35 23.63
CA TRP A 136 -6.08 -0.50 22.94
C TRP A 136 -6.74 0.53 21.99
N PRO A 137 -7.53 1.49 22.53
CA PRO A 137 -8.28 2.44 21.70
C PRO A 137 -7.38 3.28 20.79
N HIS A 138 -6.17 3.60 21.24
CA HIS A 138 -5.18 4.31 20.41
C HIS A 138 -4.76 3.47 19.18
N PHE A 139 -4.38 2.21 19.40
CA PHE A 139 -4.02 1.29 18.32
C PHE A 139 -5.16 1.06 17.33
N THR A 140 -6.38 0.84 17.83
CA THR A 140 -7.57 0.67 17.00
C THR A 140 -7.86 1.93 16.15
N SER A 141 -7.58 3.12 16.71
CA SER A 141 -7.67 4.39 15.97
C SER A 141 -6.62 4.49 14.85
N LEU A 142 -5.39 4.03 15.08
CA LEU A 142 -4.36 3.96 14.03
C LEU A 142 -4.76 3.04 12.88
N LEU A 143 -5.29 1.85 13.18
CA LEU A 143 -5.77 0.92 12.16
C LEU A 143 -6.96 1.50 11.37
N SER A 144 -7.88 2.17 12.08
CA SER A 144 -9.03 2.84 11.44
C SER A 144 -8.57 3.98 10.55
N SER A 145 -7.58 4.76 10.98
CA SER A 145 -7.01 5.86 10.19
C SER A 145 -6.39 5.34 8.91
N LEU A 146 -5.62 4.24 8.96
CA LEU A 146 -5.06 3.60 7.77
C LEU A 146 -6.16 3.07 6.83
N ARG A 147 -7.19 2.41 7.38
CA ARG A 147 -8.29 1.85 6.58
C ARG A 147 -9.13 2.95 5.90
N ASP A 148 -9.38 4.02 6.63
CA ASP A 148 -10.34 5.05 6.24
C ASP A 148 -9.67 6.23 5.50
N ASP A 149 -8.36 6.20 5.33
CA ASP A 149 -7.60 7.16 4.51
C ASP A 149 -8.07 7.14 3.04
N GLU A 150 -8.29 8.31 2.47
CA GLU A 150 -8.85 8.45 1.12
C GLU A 150 -7.90 7.95 0.03
N SER A 151 -6.59 8.13 0.20
CA SER A 151 -5.60 7.64 -0.74
C SER A 151 -5.45 6.11 -0.65
N VAL A 152 -5.61 5.52 0.54
CA VAL A 152 -5.70 4.07 0.72
C VAL A 152 -6.99 3.49 0.10
N LYS A 153 -8.13 4.18 0.24
CA LYS A 153 -9.37 3.79 -0.46
C LYS A 153 -9.23 3.86 -1.97
N TYR A 154 -8.59 4.92 -2.48
CA TYR A 154 -8.29 5.07 -3.90
C TYR A 154 -7.40 3.92 -4.40
N LEU A 155 -6.29 3.63 -3.69
CA LEU A 155 -5.40 2.50 -3.99
C LEU A 155 -6.16 1.18 -4.04
N SER A 156 -6.99 0.94 -3.03
CA SER A 156 -7.82 -0.27 -2.90
C SER A 156 -8.79 -0.42 -4.06
N ALA A 157 -9.48 0.66 -4.44
CA ALA A 157 -10.39 0.65 -5.57
C ALA A 157 -9.66 0.43 -6.90
N LEU A 158 -8.55 1.14 -7.12
CA LEU A 158 -7.73 1.09 -8.32
C LEU A 158 -7.17 -0.33 -8.57
N VAL A 159 -6.56 -0.92 -7.54
CA VAL A 159 -5.96 -2.26 -7.64
C VAL A 159 -7.02 -3.33 -7.78
N ASN A 160 -8.11 -3.28 -7.00
CA ASN A 160 -9.15 -4.31 -7.09
C ASN A 160 -9.95 -4.22 -8.40
N HIS A 161 -10.20 -3.02 -8.92
CA HIS A 161 -10.76 -2.87 -10.25
C HIS A 161 -9.82 -3.49 -11.30
N SER A 162 -8.51 -3.20 -11.21
CA SER A 162 -7.50 -3.73 -12.11
C SER A 162 -7.35 -5.26 -12.05
N LYS A 163 -7.54 -5.86 -10.86
CA LYS A 163 -7.49 -7.32 -10.65
C LYS A 163 -8.75 -8.04 -11.18
N HIS A 164 -9.94 -7.48 -10.98
CA HIS A 164 -11.19 -8.21 -11.17
C HIS A 164 -12.01 -7.78 -12.39
N ARG A 165 -11.74 -6.61 -12.97
CA ARG A 165 -12.52 -6.07 -14.11
C ARG A 165 -11.65 -5.81 -15.32
N SER A 166 -10.73 -4.87 -15.17
CA SER A 166 -9.80 -4.47 -16.22
C SER A 166 -8.76 -3.52 -15.63
N ILE A 167 -7.52 -3.61 -16.14
CA ILE A 167 -6.46 -2.65 -15.83
C ILE A 167 -6.97 -1.26 -16.20
N ILE A 168 -7.03 -0.36 -15.22
CA ILE A 168 -7.46 1.02 -15.45
C ILE A 168 -6.47 1.68 -16.40
N SER A 169 -7.01 2.37 -17.41
CA SER A 169 -6.19 3.01 -18.42
C SER A 169 -5.30 4.07 -17.77
N THR A 170 -4.02 4.03 -18.11
CA THR A 170 -3.03 5.02 -17.68
C THR A 170 -2.38 5.64 -18.92
N PRO A 171 -3.08 6.54 -19.63
CA PRO A 171 -2.52 7.23 -20.78
C PRO A 171 -1.47 8.24 -20.32
N VAL A 172 -0.53 8.57 -21.21
CA VAL A 172 0.31 9.75 -21.03
C VAL A 172 -0.52 10.97 -21.44
N LYS A 173 -0.57 11.99 -20.59
CA LYS A 173 -1.21 13.27 -20.90
C LYS A 173 -0.19 14.39 -20.88
N PHE A 174 -0.42 15.37 -21.75
CA PHE A 174 0.25 16.67 -21.74
C PHE A 174 -0.73 17.74 -21.24
N LEU A 175 -0.41 18.43 -20.14
CA LEU A 175 -1.25 19.48 -19.56
C LEU A 175 -0.53 20.84 -19.64
N CYS A 176 -0.89 21.65 -20.64
CA CYS A 176 -0.28 22.97 -20.86
C CYS A 176 -0.43 23.96 -19.70
N GLN A 177 -1.46 23.82 -18.87
CA GLN A 177 -1.78 24.78 -17.80
C GLN A 177 -0.88 24.63 -16.57
N GLU A 178 -0.11 23.54 -16.47
CA GLU A 178 0.70 23.19 -15.30
C GLU A 178 2.18 23.04 -15.67
N GLN A 179 2.79 24.11 -16.20
CA GLN A 179 4.19 24.10 -16.65
C GLN A 179 4.51 23.00 -17.68
N GLY A 180 3.50 22.52 -18.42
CA GLY A 180 3.71 21.46 -19.41
C GLY A 180 3.92 20.09 -18.81
N PHE A 181 3.16 19.69 -17.77
CA PHE A 181 3.18 18.33 -17.23
C PHE A 181 3.01 17.29 -18.35
N ILE A 182 3.92 16.32 -18.39
CA ILE A 182 3.87 15.15 -19.28
C ILE A 182 4.10 13.94 -18.43
N GLY A 183 3.08 13.11 -18.29
CA GLY A 183 3.16 11.96 -17.41
C GLY A 183 1.95 11.06 -17.49
N LEU A 184 2.03 9.95 -16.77
CA LEU A 184 0.93 9.02 -16.64
C LEU A 184 -0.15 9.59 -15.73
N VAL A 185 -1.42 9.40 -16.12
CA VAL A 185 -2.57 9.73 -15.28
C VAL A 185 -3.43 8.49 -15.08
N PHE A 186 -4.00 8.32 -13.90
CA PHE A 186 -5.13 7.40 -13.72
C PHE A 186 -6.37 8.10 -14.22
N VAL A 187 -7.01 7.57 -15.27
CA VAL A 187 -8.29 8.11 -15.74
C VAL A 187 -9.37 7.93 -14.68
N GLU A 188 -10.45 8.70 -14.78
CA GLU A 188 -11.63 8.49 -13.95
C GLU A 188 -12.17 7.06 -14.08
N PHE A 189 -12.65 6.50 -12.97
CA PHE A 189 -13.24 5.17 -12.95
C PHE A 189 -14.28 5.06 -11.84
N SER A 190 -15.09 4.00 -11.91
CA SER A 190 -16.04 3.67 -10.84
C SER A 190 -15.80 2.28 -10.30
N TYR A 191 -15.90 2.14 -8.98
CA TYR A 191 -15.76 0.85 -8.31
C TYR A 191 -16.76 0.76 -7.15
N LYS A 192 -17.53 -0.33 -7.12
CA LYS A 192 -18.59 -0.57 -6.11
C LYS A 192 -19.56 0.62 -5.93
N GLY A 193 -19.91 1.31 -7.01
CA GLY A 193 -20.86 2.44 -6.98
C GLY A 193 -20.25 3.78 -6.56
N MET A 194 -18.96 3.81 -6.20
CA MET A 194 -18.22 5.04 -5.92
C MET A 194 -17.48 5.50 -7.18
N ALA A 195 -17.50 6.80 -7.45
CA ALA A 195 -16.72 7.42 -8.52
C ALA A 195 -15.38 7.92 -7.96
N TYR A 196 -14.32 7.65 -8.71
CA TYR A 196 -12.95 8.06 -8.40
C TYR A 196 -12.46 8.96 -9.52
N GLY A 197 -12.05 10.18 -9.16
CA GLY A 197 -11.57 11.17 -10.11
C GLY A 197 -10.21 10.82 -10.70
N GLU A 198 -9.89 11.51 -11.79
CA GLU A 198 -8.57 11.44 -12.41
C GLU A 198 -7.49 11.95 -11.45
N ARG A 199 -6.33 11.29 -11.45
CA ARG A 199 -5.15 11.69 -10.65
C ARG A 199 -3.88 11.52 -11.48
N LYS A 200 -2.91 12.42 -11.32
CA LYS A 200 -1.55 12.21 -11.84
C LYS A 200 -0.91 11.05 -11.10
N ALA A 201 -0.26 10.15 -11.85
CA ALA A 201 0.33 8.95 -11.27
C ALA A 201 1.49 9.30 -10.34
N CYS A 202 2.37 10.23 -10.74
CA CYS A 202 3.49 10.70 -9.95
C CYS A 202 3.08 11.27 -8.58
N ASP A 203 2.06 12.14 -8.58
CA ASP A 203 1.57 12.80 -7.37
C ASP A 203 0.94 11.77 -6.42
N PHE A 204 0.07 10.91 -6.95
CA PHE A 204 -0.58 9.87 -6.16
C PHE A 204 0.43 8.88 -5.58
N VAL A 205 1.41 8.43 -6.36
CA VAL A 205 2.45 7.50 -5.90
C VAL A 205 3.29 8.11 -4.78
N SER A 206 3.67 9.39 -4.92
CA SER A 206 4.45 10.09 -3.89
C SER A 206 3.66 10.18 -2.58
N GLU A 207 2.40 10.61 -2.67
CA GLU A 207 1.50 10.72 -1.52
C GLU A 207 1.25 9.37 -0.83
N ILE A 208 0.83 8.34 -1.57
CA ILE A 208 0.46 7.05 -0.98
C ILE A 208 1.66 6.32 -0.38
N ARG A 209 2.84 6.45 -1.01
CA ARG A 209 4.08 5.84 -0.52
C ARG A 209 4.45 6.41 0.84
N GLU A 210 4.45 7.72 0.97
CA GLU A 210 4.80 8.40 2.22
C GLU A 210 3.76 8.08 3.30
N GLY A 211 2.48 8.33 3.01
CA GLY A 211 1.39 8.12 3.97
C GLY A 211 1.31 6.68 4.50
N VAL A 212 1.34 5.67 3.62
CA VAL A 212 1.27 4.26 4.05
C VAL A 212 2.52 3.86 4.84
N SER A 213 3.70 4.30 4.45
CA SER A 213 4.94 3.98 5.17
C SER A 213 4.93 4.55 6.58
N GLU A 214 4.50 5.79 6.75
CA GLU A 214 4.39 6.44 8.06
C GLU A 214 3.37 5.73 8.96
N MET A 215 2.18 5.43 8.42
CA MET A 215 1.13 4.73 9.16
C MET A 215 1.56 3.33 9.59
N ILE A 216 2.23 2.56 8.73
CA ILE A 216 2.75 1.22 9.09
C ILE A 216 3.79 1.32 10.19
N VAL A 217 4.68 2.29 10.14
CA VAL A 217 5.68 2.49 11.22
C VAL A 217 4.98 2.86 12.54
N ALA A 218 3.96 3.71 12.50
CA ALA A 218 3.18 4.08 13.69
C ALA A 218 2.47 2.85 14.29
N ILE A 219 1.76 2.07 13.47
CA ILE A 219 1.10 0.82 13.85
C ILE A 219 2.12 -0.15 14.44
N GLY A 220 3.27 -0.35 13.78
CA GLY A 220 4.30 -1.27 14.23
C GLY A 220 4.90 -0.91 15.59
N LYS A 221 5.13 0.39 15.85
CA LYS A 221 5.62 0.86 17.15
C LYS A 221 4.61 0.58 18.26
N GLU A 222 3.34 0.90 18.03
CA GLU A 222 2.29 0.67 19.01
C GLU A 222 2.09 -0.83 19.25
N LEU A 223 2.17 -1.65 18.20
CA LEU A 223 2.11 -3.11 18.30
C LEU A 223 3.27 -3.66 19.15
N ASN A 224 4.47 -3.12 19.02
CA ASN A 224 5.61 -3.49 19.86
C ASN A 224 5.34 -3.19 21.34
N GLN A 225 4.74 -2.02 21.64
CA GLN A 225 4.40 -1.65 23.02
C GLN A 225 3.35 -2.60 23.59
N ILE A 226 2.29 -2.90 22.82
CA ILE A 226 1.23 -3.83 23.23
C ILE A 226 1.79 -5.22 23.47
N ALA A 227 2.56 -5.77 22.53
CA ALA A 227 3.14 -7.11 22.67
C ALA A 227 4.09 -7.22 23.86
N SER A 228 4.83 -6.14 24.18
CA SER A 228 5.79 -6.09 25.29
C SER A 228 5.15 -5.81 26.64
N SER A 229 3.95 -5.24 26.68
CA SER A 229 3.24 -4.97 27.93
C SER A 229 2.87 -6.28 28.64
N ARG A 230 3.09 -6.33 29.97
CA ARG A 230 2.58 -7.43 30.79
C ARG A 230 1.06 -7.33 30.83
N VAL A 231 0.35 -8.42 30.57
CA VAL A 231 -1.06 -8.52 30.93
C VAL A 231 -1.07 -8.55 32.45
N GLU A 232 -1.51 -7.48 33.09
CA GLU A 232 -2.01 -7.59 34.45
C GLU A 232 -3.25 -8.48 34.37
N SER A 233 -3.07 -9.72 34.83
CA SER A 233 -4.11 -10.75 34.97
C SER A 233 -5.09 -10.39 36.08
#